data_AF-A0A1Q4FZI6-F1
#
_entry.id   AF-A0A1Q4FZI6-F1
#
_cell.length_a   1.000
_cell.length_b   1.000
_cell.length_c   1.000
_cell.angle_alpha   90.00
_cell.angle_beta   90.00
_cell.angle_gamma   90.00
#
_symmetry.space_group_name_H-M   'P 1'
#
loop_
_entity.id
_entity.type
_entity.pdbx_description
1 polymer ?
#
loop_
_entity_poly.entity_id
_entity_poly.type
_entity_poly.pdbx_seq_one_letter_code
_entity_poly.pdbx_strand_id
1 'polypeptide(L)'
;MQKSVNFTVIFLTAFLFLICSAYGQNKEDKFTGKWLSKDKMIVEVYKVGKGFNIKQLEAPKQKEKLNNGKVVAKNILETSKGEYKGTSIDLNDDKEYQSMWIISDGDGKSLTFKLKWGFIWHSEIWTKL
;
A
#
# COMPACT_ATOMS: atom_id res chain seq x y z
N MET A 1 41.29 46.05 12.74
CA MET A 1 40.49 45.66 11.56
C MET A 1 39.50 44.59 11.99
N GLN A 2 38.24 44.97 12.19
CA GLN A 2 37.19 44.11 12.73
C GLN A 2 36.48 43.43 11.55
N LYS A 3 36.59 42.10 11.45
CA LYS A 3 35.86 41.31 10.44
C LYS A 3 34.39 41.29 10.84
N SER A 4 33.57 42.11 10.20
CA SER A 4 32.12 41.99 10.25
C SER A 4 31.72 40.69 9.55
N VAL A 5 31.44 39.65 10.34
CA VAL A 5 30.78 38.47 9.81
C VAL A 5 29.35 38.90 9.47
N ASN A 6 29.00 38.87 8.17
CA ASN A 6 27.68 39.25 7.68
C ASN A 6 26.61 38.30 8.26
N PHE A 7 26.03 38.66 9.41
CA PHE A 7 24.94 37.95 10.07
C PHE A 7 23.74 37.68 9.14
N THR A 8 23.56 38.51 8.12
CA THR A 8 22.56 38.38 7.06
C THR A 8 22.75 37.10 6.24
N VAL A 9 23.99 36.68 5.98
CA VAL A 9 24.27 35.46 5.20
C VAL A 9 23.92 34.22 6.02
N ILE A 10 24.26 34.21 7.31
CA ILE A 10 23.99 33.09 8.22
C ILE A 10 22.47 32.86 8.36
N PHE A 11 21.70 33.94 8.53
CA PHE A 11 20.24 33.88 8.59
C PHE A 11 19.61 33.37 7.29
N LEU A 12 20.12 33.79 6.13
CA LEU A 12 19.59 33.37 4.83
C LEU A 12 19.86 31.88 4.56
N THR A 13 21.03 31.36 4.94
CA THR A 13 21.35 29.92 4.85
C THR A 13 20.53 29.05 5.79
N ALA A 14 20.25 29.50 7.02
CA ALA A 14 19.42 28.76 7.96
C ALA A 14 17.95 28.68 7.48
N PHE A 15 17.45 29.74 6.84
CA PHE A 15 16.09 29.78 6.29
C PHE A 15 15.92 28.83 5.09
N LEU A 16 16.93 28.73 4.22
CA LEU A 16 16.92 27.79 3.08
C LEU A 16 16.93 26.31 3.51
N PHE A 17 17.64 25.97 4.59
CA PHE A 17 17.67 24.59 5.10
C PHE A 17 16.32 24.12 5.66
N LEU A 18 15.55 25.00 6.30
CA LEU A 18 14.22 24.68 6.83
C LEU A 18 13.18 24.43 5.72
N ILE A 19 13.29 25.14 4.59
CA ILE A 19 12.37 24.99 3.45
C ILE A 19 12.60 23.63 2.77
N CYS A 20 13.85 23.19 2.59
CA CYS A 20 14.15 21.90 1.95
C CYS A 20 13.67 20.67 2.75
N SER A 21 13.61 20.76 4.10
CA SER A 21 13.08 19.69 4.94
C SER A 21 11.55 19.55 4.91
N ALA A 22 10.81 20.58 4.46
CA ALA A 22 9.34 20.56 4.45
C ALA A 22 8.73 19.97 3.16
N TYR A 23 9.53 19.79 2.10
CA TYR A 23 9.08 19.19 0.83
C TYR A 23 9.15 17.66 0.78
N GLY A 24 9.45 17.01 1.90
CA GLY A 24 9.15 15.60 2.11
C GLY A 24 7.65 15.37 2.38
N GLN A 25 6.76 15.96 1.58
CA GLN A 25 5.35 15.58 1.62
C GLN A 25 5.27 14.12 1.17
N ASN A 26 5.14 13.22 2.16
CA ASN A 26 4.76 11.83 1.95
C ASN A 26 3.54 11.83 1.04
N LYS A 27 3.73 11.53 -0.25
CA LYS A 27 2.63 11.11 -1.10
C LYS A 27 2.10 9.85 -0.44
N GLU A 28 0.98 9.98 0.26
CA GLU A 28 0.28 8.86 0.84
C GLU A 28 0.05 7.86 -0.27
N ASP A 29 0.61 6.66 -0.10
CA ASP A 29 0.50 5.61 -1.09
C ASP A 29 -0.97 5.18 -1.14
N LYS A 30 -1.64 5.50 -2.26
CA LYS A 30 -3.06 5.18 -2.47
C LYS A 30 -3.35 3.70 -2.25
N PHE A 31 -2.36 2.81 -2.41
CA PHE A 31 -2.49 1.38 -2.17
C PHE A 31 -2.44 1.00 -0.68
N THR A 32 -1.66 1.68 0.14
CA THR A 32 -1.50 1.39 1.57
C THR A 32 -2.75 1.76 2.38
N GLY A 33 -3.18 0.92 3.32
CA GLY A 33 -4.34 1.17 4.18
C GLY A 33 -5.36 0.03 4.18
N LYS A 34 -6.55 0.30 4.71
CA LYS A 34 -7.60 -0.69 4.84
C LYS A 34 -8.48 -0.76 3.59
N TRP A 35 -8.83 -1.97 3.20
CA TRP A 35 -9.66 -2.26 2.05
C TRP A 35 -10.75 -3.26 2.43
N LEU A 36 -11.94 -3.05 1.88
CA LEU A 36 -13.09 -3.92 1.97
C LEU A 36 -13.22 -4.70 0.65
N SER A 37 -13.13 -6.03 0.72
CA SER A 37 -13.39 -6.89 -0.42
C SER A 37 -14.88 -6.98 -0.75
N LYS A 38 -15.21 -7.53 -1.93
CA LYS A 38 -16.61 -7.76 -2.33
C LYS A 38 -17.36 -8.64 -1.32
N ASP A 39 -16.66 -9.62 -0.76
CA ASP A 39 -17.22 -10.53 0.24
C ASP A 39 -17.30 -9.92 1.64
N LYS A 40 -17.01 -8.62 1.81
CA LYS A 40 -16.97 -7.91 3.10
C LYS A 40 -15.84 -8.36 4.03
N MET A 41 -14.76 -8.90 3.49
CA MET A 41 -13.52 -9.09 4.24
C MET A 41 -12.78 -7.74 4.34
N ILE A 42 -12.28 -7.41 5.53
CA ILE A 42 -11.41 -6.25 5.72
C ILE A 42 -9.96 -6.73 5.72
N VAL A 43 -9.15 -6.12 4.87
CA VAL A 43 -7.71 -6.36 4.79
C VAL A 43 -6.94 -5.06 4.96
N GLU A 44 -5.70 -5.16 5.41
CA GLU A 44 -4.79 -4.03 5.53
C GLU A 44 -3.56 -4.28 4.66
N VAL A 45 -3.33 -3.36 3.72
CA VAL A 45 -2.11 -3.25 2.92
C VAL A 45 -1.11 -2.43 3.72
N TYR A 46 0.07 -2.98 3.97
CA TYR A 46 1.15 -2.31 4.70
C TYR A 46 2.49 -2.48 4.00
N LYS A 47 3.36 -1.48 4.14
CA LYS A 47 4.67 -1.45 3.50
C LYS A 47 5.66 -2.37 4.21
N VAL A 48 6.43 -3.14 3.45
CA VAL A 48 7.52 -4.00 3.93
C VAL A 48 8.73 -3.78 3.02
N GLY A 49 9.73 -3.05 3.53
CA GLY A 49 10.90 -2.65 2.75
C GLY A 49 10.51 -1.83 1.51
N LYS A 50 10.81 -2.37 0.32
CA LYS A 50 10.48 -1.75 -0.98
C LYS A 50 9.12 -2.15 -1.54
N GLY A 51 8.43 -3.11 -0.91
CA GLY A 51 7.15 -3.63 -1.38
C GLY A 51 6.06 -3.54 -0.31
N PHE A 52 5.01 -4.33 -0.50
CA PHE A 52 3.85 -4.38 0.38
C PHE A 52 3.45 -5.82 0.67
N ASN A 53 2.76 -5.99 1.79
CA ASN A 53 2.04 -7.19 2.16
C ASN A 53 0.60 -6.82 2.50
N ILE A 54 -0.28 -7.83 2.50
CA ILE A 54 -1.68 -7.71 2.90
C ILE A 54 -1.95 -8.69 4.02
N LYS A 55 -2.54 -8.21 5.11
CA LYS A 55 -3.04 -9.05 6.20
C LYS A 55 -4.56 -8.97 6.29
N GLN A 56 -5.19 -10.08 6.66
CA GLN A 56 -6.61 -10.10 6.97
C GLN A 56 -6.83 -9.45 8.33
N LEU A 57 -7.73 -8.48 8.43
CA LEU A 57 -8.14 -7.89 9.70
C LEU A 57 -9.45 -8.50 10.20
N GLU A 58 -10.43 -8.63 9.30
CA GLU A 58 -11.76 -9.12 9.64
C GLU A 58 -12.32 -9.96 8.50
N ALA A 59 -12.91 -11.11 8.84
CA ALA A 59 -13.66 -11.93 7.92
C ALA A 59 -15.12 -12.06 8.37
N PRO A 60 -16.08 -12.06 7.43
CA PRO A 60 -17.50 -12.17 7.74
C PRO A 60 -17.88 -13.58 8.22
N LYS A 61 -17.24 -14.63 7.67
CA LYS A 61 -17.58 -16.02 7.99
C LYS A 61 -16.84 -16.47 9.24
N GLN A 62 -17.57 -17.12 10.15
CA GLN A 62 -17.03 -17.58 11.43
C GLN A 62 -15.79 -18.48 11.29
N LYS A 63 -15.77 -19.35 10.26
CA LYS A 63 -14.62 -20.24 9.99
C LYS A 63 -13.37 -19.46 9.56
N GLU A 64 -13.54 -18.38 8.82
CA GLU A 64 -12.45 -17.55 8.28
C GLU A 64 -11.88 -16.58 9.35
N LYS A 65 -12.62 -16.29 10.43
CA LYS A 65 -12.14 -15.42 11.51
C LYS A 65 -10.90 -15.94 12.22
N LEU A 66 -10.68 -17.26 12.24
CA LEU A 66 -9.46 -17.90 12.76
C LEU A 66 -8.20 -17.46 12.00
N ASN A 67 -8.37 -16.89 10.81
CA ASN A 67 -7.30 -16.39 9.96
C ASN A 67 -7.06 -14.88 10.11
N ASN A 68 -7.84 -14.17 10.94
CA ASN A 68 -7.58 -12.75 11.22
C ASN A 68 -6.16 -12.58 11.80
N GLY A 69 -5.46 -11.56 11.32
CA GLY A 69 -4.06 -11.28 11.63
C GLY A 69 -3.05 -11.99 10.73
N LYS A 70 -3.45 -13.00 9.94
CA LYS A 70 -2.56 -13.71 9.02
C LYS A 70 -2.32 -12.91 7.74
N VAL A 71 -1.14 -13.11 7.15
CA VAL A 71 -0.77 -12.54 5.84
C VAL A 71 -1.50 -13.32 4.75
N VAL A 72 -2.30 -12.63 3.94
CA VAL A 72 -3.07 -13.18 2.81
C VAL A 72 -2.47 -12.83 1.46
N ALA A 73 -1.55 -11.87 1.40
CA ALA A 73 -0.73 -11.64 0.23
C ALA A 73 0.64 -11.04 0.58
N LYS A 74 1.66 -11.39 -0.19
CA LYS A 74 3.06 -11.01 0.05
C LYS A 74 3.81 -10.66 -1.24
N ASN A 75 4.99 -10.07 -1.06
CA ASN A 75 5.92 -9.74 -2.13
C ASN A 75 5.30 -8.83 -3.20
N ILE A 76 4.46 -7.89 -2.77
CA ILE A 76 3.72 -7.02 -3.69
C ILE A 76 4.62 -5.86 -4.09
N LEU A 77 4.77 -5.66 -5.38
CA LEU A 77 5.57 -4.58 -5.96
C LEU A 77 4.71 -3.79 -6.95
N GLU A 78 4.90 -2.47 -6.97
CA GLU A 78 4.35 -1.63 -8.03
C GLU A 78 5.11 -1.95 -9.33
N THR A 79 4.38 -2.33 -10.37
CA THR A 79 4.93 -2.70 -11.68
C THR A 79 4.66 -1.67 -12.76
N SER A 80 3.59 -0.89 -12.59
CA SER A 80 3.29 0.31 -13.36
C SER A 80 2.51 1.25 -12.44
N LYS A 81 2.34 2.51 -12.83
CA LYS A 81 1.68 3.53 -11.98
C LYS A 81 0.30 3.05 -11.55
N GLY A 82 0.12 2.74 -10.27
CA GLY A 82 -1.15 2.25 -9.71
C GLY A 82 -1.44 0.76 -9.94
N GLU A 83 -0.52 0.00 -10.56
CA GLU A 83 -0.63 -1.45 -10.78
C GLU A 83 0.39 -2.20 -9.94
N TYR A 84 -0.10 -3.04 -9.04
CA TYR A 84 0.69 -3.81 -8.10
C TYR A 84 0.58 -5.29 -8.41
N LYS A 85 1.69 -6.03 -8.37
CA LYS A 85 1.72 -7.49 -8.58
C LYS A 85 2.41 -8.18 -7.43
N GLY A 86 1.91 -9.36 -7.08
CA GLY A 86 2.46 -10.17 -6.00
C GLY A 86 1.76 -11.51 -5.90
N THR A 87 1.79 -12.10 -4.71
CA THR A 87 1.28 -13.45 -4.47
C THR A 87 0.21 -13.41 -3.39
N SER A 88 -0.98 -13.93 -3.68
CA SER A 88 -2.01 -14.22 -2.67
C SER A 88 -1.84 -15.64 -2.15
N ILE A 89 -2.19 -15.85 -0.88
CA ILE A 89 -2.08 -17.11 -0.17
C ILE A 89 -3.50 -17.55 0.22
N ASP A 90 -3.93 -18.72 -0.22
CA ASP A 90 -5.15 -19.35 0.29
C ASP A 90 -4.85 -19.97 1.65
N LEU A 91 -5.43 -19.40 2.71
CA LEU A 91 -5.17 -19.83 4.08
C LEU A 91 -5.85 -21.14 4.48
N ASN A 92 -6.61 -21.77 3.57
CA ASN A 92 -7.17 -23.10 3.80
C ASN A 92 -6.21 -24.23 3.43
N ASP A 93 -5.38 -24.03 2.40
CA ASP A 93 -4.48 -25.06 1.85
C ASP A 93 -3.05 -24.56 1.58
N ASP A 94 -2.72 -23.35 2.02
CA ASP A 94 -1.44 -22.65 1.85
C ASP A 94 -0.97 -22.51 0.39
N LYS A 95 -1.87 -22.67 -0.59
CA LYS A 95 -1.51 -22.47 -1.99
C LYS A 95 -1.31 -21.00 -2.32
N GLU A 96 -0.35 -20.77 -3.21
CA GLU A 96 0.06 -19.45 -3.65
C GLU A 96 -0.40 -19.17 -5.08
N TYR A 97 -0.97 -17.99 -5.29
CA TYR A 97 -1.54 -17.56 -6.57
C TYR A 97 -1.01 -16.21 -7.00
N GLN A 98 -0.68 -16.09 -8.28
CA GLN A 98 -0.31 -14.80 -8.86
C GLN A 98 -1.51 -13.85 -8.78
N SER A 99 -1.25 -12.63 -8.30
CA SER A 99 -2.28 -11.64 -8.03
C SER A 99 -1.87 -10.26 -8.50
N MET A 100 -2.87 -9.46 -8.86
CA MET A 100 -2.69 -8.07 -9.26
C MET A 100 -3.73 -7.19 -8.56
N TRP A 101 -3.31 -5.99 -8.17
CA TRP A 101 -4.16 -4.95 -7.61
C TRP A 101 -3.98 -3.69 -8.43
N ILE A 102 -5.07 -3.19 -9.00
CA ILE A 102 -5.05 -2.02 -9.90
C ILE A 102 -5.90 -0.94 -9.25
N ILE A 103 -5.27 0.13 -8.79
CA ILE A 103 -5.98 1.30 -8.24
C ILE A 103 -6.78 1.95 -9.37
N SER A 104 -8.06 2.20 -9.15
CA SER A 104 -8.88 2.94 -10.11
C SER A 104 -8.40 4.38 -10.23
N ASP A 105 -8.25 4.87 -11.46
CA ASP A 105 -7.82 6.25 -11.72
C ASP A 105 -8.83 7.27 -11.18
N GLY A 106 -8.32 8.33 -10.55
CA GLY A 106 -9.11 9.41 -9.95
C GLY A 106 -8.90 9.54 -8.44
N ASP A 107 -9.64 8.78 -7.65
CA ASP A 107 -9.79 9.01 -6.20
C ASP A 107 -8.94 8.12 -5.30
N GLY A 108 -8.39 7.00 -5.82
CA GLY A 108 -7.68 6.02 -4.99
C GLY A 108 -8.56 5.30 -3.97
N LYS A 109 -9.89 5.37 -4.11
CA LYS A 109 -10.88 4.79 -3.18
C LYS A 109 -11.35 3.41 -3.61
N SER A 110 -11.02 2.98 -4.82
CA SER A 110 -11.31 1.64 -5.29
C SER A 110 -10.08 1.02 -5.94
N LEU A 111 -10.00 -0.30 -5.87
CA LEU A 111 -9.05 -1.08 -6.63
C LEU A 111 -9.73 -2.30 -7.24
N THR A 112 -9.22 -2.74 -8.38
CA THR A 112 -9.56 -4.03 -8.98
C THR A 112 -8.53 -5.06 -8.54
N PHE A 113 -8.98 -6.06 -7.79
CA PHE A 113 -8.19 -7.25 -7.47
C PHE A 113 -8.39 -8.30 -8.56
N LYS A 114 -7.29 -8.92 -9.00
CA LYS A 114 -7.28 -10.03 -9.96
C LYS A 114 -6.43 -11.17 -9.42
N LEU A 115 -6.99 -12.37 -9.37
CA LEU A 115 -6.32 -13.61 -8.97
C LEU A 115 -6.23 -14.55 -10.17
N LYS A 116 -5.03 -15.07 -10.46
CA LYS A 116 -4.83 -16.06 -11.51
C LYS A 116 -5.04 -17.47 -10.95
N TRP A 117 -6.02 -18.18 -11.50
CA TRP A 117 -6.32 -19.58 -11.17
C TRP A 117 -6.16 -20.45 -12.42
N GLY A 118 -5.02 -21.12 -12.56
CA GLY A 118 -4.68 -21.85 -13.78
C GLY A 118 -4.63 -20.92 -15.00
N PHE A 119 -5.51 -21.16 -15.98
CA PHE A 119 -5.63 -20.34 -17.20
C PHE A 119 -6.71 -19.24 -17.09
N ILE A 120 -7.40 -19.13 -15.96
CA ILE A 120 -8.52 -18.20 -15.75
C ILE A 120 -8.09 -17.09 -14.79
N TRP A 121 -8.63 -15.89 -14.99
CA TRP A 121 -8.51 -14.78 -14.04
C TRP A 121 -9.84 -14.56 -13.33
N HIS A 122 -9.83 -14.63 -12.00
CA HIS A 122 -10.90 -14.11 -11.17
C HIS A 122 -10.67 -12.62 -10.92
N SER A 123 -11.74 -11.82 -10.87
CA SER A 123 -11.64 -10.37 -10.67
C SER A 123 -12.76 -9.88 -9.75
N GLU A 124 -12.42 -8.98 -8.84
CA GLU A 124 -13.37 -8.29 -7.98
C GLU A 124 -12.90 -6.87 -7.66
N ILE A 125 -13.82 -6.04 -7.15
CA ILE A 125 -13.54 -4.65 -6.79
C ILE A 125 -13.50 -4.56 -5.27
N TRP A 126 -12.46 -3.90 -4.76
CA TRP A 126 -12.33 -3.56 -3.34
C TRP A 126 -12.48 -2.06 -3.15
N THR A 127 -13.03 -1.68 -2.01
CA THR A 127 -13.28 -0.29 -1.64
C THR A 127 -12.41 0.10 -0.45
N LYS A 128 -11.80 1.28 -0.50
CA LYS A 128 -11.01 1.84 0.60
C LYS A 128 -11.92 2.12 1.80
N LEU A 129 -11.44 1.82 3.01
CA LEU A 129 -12.09 2.16 4.27
C LEU A 129 -11.48 3.40 4.91
#